data_AF-A0A9X3SB91-F1
#
_entry.id   AF-A0A9X3SB91-F1
#
_cell.length_a   1.000
_cell.length_b   1.000
_cell.length_c   1.000
_cell.angle_alpha   90.00
_cell.angle_beta   90.00
_cell.angle_gamma   90.00
#
_symmetry.space_group_name_H-M   'P 1'
#
loop_
_entity.id
_entity.type
_entity.pdbx_description
1 polymer ?
#
loop_
_entity_poly.entity_id
_entity_poly.type
_entity_poly.pdbx_seq_one_letter_code
_entity_poly.pdbx_strand_id
1 'polypeptide(L)'
;MAPATAEPRVLVFLCHSSNDKPAIRRLRRRLSRDGLQTWLDEQELIPGEDWARAIRRAVRRADVVLVCLSKDSVTKAGYVQREIRDVLDVADEQPEDAIFVIPVRLEECDVPERLKRLHWVDLYRRGGYSRLLAALIEIPNRRV
;
A
#
# COMPACT_ATOMS: atom_id res chain seq x y z
N MET A 1 -22.13 22.90 -14.49
CA MET A 1 -20.73 23.09 -14.06
C MET A 1 -20.40 21.94 -13.12
N ALA A 2 -19.68 20.93 -13.60
CA ALA A 2 -19.23 19.83 -12.74
C ALA A 2 -18.27 20.41 -11.69
N PRO A 3 -18.32 19.97 -10.42
CA PRO A 3 -17.35 20.44 -9.44
C PRO A 3 -15.95 20.04 -9.92
N ALA A 4 -15.00 20.97 -9.86
CA ALA A 4 -13.59 20.66 -10.02
C ALA A 4 -13.25 19.57 -8.99
N THR A 5 -13.04 18.35 -9.45
CA THR A 5 -12.57 17.27 -8.59
C THR A 5 -11.18 17.66 -8.14
N ALA A 6 -11.06 18.03 -6.86
CA ALA A 6 -9.77 18.31 -6.24
C ALA A 6 -8.81 17.16 -6.61
N GLU A 7 -7.64 17.51 -7.16
CA GLU A 7 -6.68 16.49 -7.53
C GLU A 7 -6.35 15.62 -6.31
N PRO A 8 -6.30 14.29 -6.47
CA PRO A 8 -6.04 13.40 -5.35
C PRO A 8 -4.70 13.74 -4.71
N ARG A 9 -4.73 13.96 -3.39
CA ARG A 9 -3.59 14.51 -2.63
C ARG A 9 -2.41 13.55 -2.49
N VAL A 10 -2.66 12.24 -2.54
CA VAL A 10 -1.68 11.18 -2.27
C VAL A 10 -2.02 9.97 -3.14
N LEU A 11 -1.01 9.43 -3.82
CA LEU A 11 -1.05 8.17 -4.55
C LEU A 11 -0.56 7.02 -3.66
N VAL A 12 -1.47 6.12 -3.33
CA VAL A 12 -1.25 4.99 -2.43
C VAL A 12 -1.11 3.69 -3.22
N PHE A 13 0.03 3.01 -3.10
CA PHE A 13 0.21 1.66 -3.64
C PHE A 13 -0.29 0.62 -2.63
N LEU A 14 -1.17 -0.30 -3.05
CA LEU A 14 -1.73 -1.36 -2.20
C LEU A 14 -1.04 -2.70 -2.48
N CYS A 15 0.06 -2.98 -1.77
CA CYS A 15 0.76 -4.27 -1.83
C CYS A 15 -0.03 -5.32 -1.02
N HIS A 16 -0.43 -6.43 -1.63
CA HIS A 16 -1.29 -7.43 -1.00
C HIS A 16 -1.17 -8.81 -1.66
N SER A 17 -1.59 -9.87 -0.96
CA SER A 17 -1.74 -11.17 -1.62
C SER A 17 -2.96 -11.16 -2.53
N SER A 18 -2.92 -11.90 -3.65
CA SER A 18 -4.11 -12.09 -4.50
C SER A 18 -5.33 -12.64 -3.74
N ASN A 19 -5.13 -13.35 -2.63
CA ASN A 19 -6.23 -13.81 -1.77
C ASN A 19 -6.92 -12.68 -0.99
N ASP A 20 -6.22 -11.56 -0.78
CA ASP A 20 -6.73 -10.42 -0.01
C ASP A 20 -7.57 -9.45 -0.85
N LYS A 21 -7.70 -9.68 -2.17
CA LYS A 21 -8.45 -8.81 -3.11
C LYS A 21 -9.80 -8.35 -2.58
N PRO A 22 -10.66 -9.20 -1.96
CA PRO A 22 -11.94 -8.74 -1.44
C PRO A 22 -11.78 -7.66 -0.36
N ALA A 23 -10.81 -7.80 0.54
CA ALA A 23 -10.52 -6.82 1.59
C ALA A 23 -9.90 -5.55 1.01
N ILE A 24 -8.97 -5.69 0.06
CA ILE A 24 -8.30 -4.56 -0.57
C ILE A 24 -9.26 -3.73 -1.42
N ARG A 25 -10.19 -4.36 -2.14
CA ARG A 25 -11.26 -3.65 -2.87
C ARG A 25 -12.14 -2.83 -1.93
N ARG A 26 -12.42 -3.32 -0.71
CA ARG A 26 -13.15 -2.55 0.31
C ARG A 26 -12.30 -1.38 0.80
N LEU A 27 -11.03 -1.59 1.08
CA LEU A 27 -10.10 -0.54 1.52
C LEU A 27 -9.98 0.56 0.46
N ARG A 28 -9.71 0.21 -0.80
CA ARG A 28 -9.68 1.15 -1.94
C ARG A 28 -10.92 2.02 -2.00
N ARG A 29 -12.12 1.42 -1.94
CA ARG A 29 -13.37 2.20 -1.99
C ARG A 29 -13.49 3.21 -0.86
N ARG A 30 -12.97 2.90 0.33
CA ARG A 30 -12.95 3.85 1.45
C ARG A 30 -11.95 4.96 1.20
N LEU A 31 -10.71 4.61 0.83
CA LEU A 31 -9.65 5.58 0.54
C LEU A 31 -10.08 6.55 -0.57
N SER A 32 -10.70 6.05 -1.65
CA SER A 32 -11.22 6.89 -2.73
C SER A 32 -12.36 7.82 -2.31
N ARG A 33 -13.21 7.41 -1.35
CA ARG A 33 -14.23 8.30 -0.79
C ARG A 33 -13.63 9.43 0.04
N ASP A 34 -12.46 9.20 0.62
CA ASP A 34 -11.71 10.19 1.38
C ASP A 34 -10.73 11.01 0.51
N GLY A 35 -10.84 10.91 -0.83
CA GLY A 35 -10.07 11.73 -1.78
C GLY A 35 -8.65 11.22 -2.07
N LEU A 36 -8.32 9.99 -1.68
CA LEU A 36 -7.02 9.37 -1.96
C LEU A 36 -7.06 8.56 -3.25
N GLN A 37 -6.00 8.64 -4.05
CA GLN A 37 -5.84 7.80 -5.23
C GLN A 37 -5.12 6.51 -4.83
N THR A 38 -5.58 5.37 -5.35
CA THR A 38 -4.96 4.08 -5.06
C THR A 38 -4.56 3.38 -6.34
N TRP A 39 -3.37 2.79 -6.35
CA TRP A 39 -2.91 1.89 -7.40
C TRP A 39 -3.03 0.42 -6.94
N LEU A 40 -3.48 -0.45 -7.83
CA LEU A 40 -3.73 -1.88 -7.56
C LEU A 40 -3.01 -2.74 -8.59
N ASP A 41 -2.16 -3.63 -8.08
CA ASP A 41 -1.24 -4.51 -8.82
C ASP A 41 -1.80 -5.15 -10.08
N GLU A 42 -3.00 -5.69 -10.04
CA GLU A 42 -3.50 -6.53 -11.12
C GLU A 42 -4.32 -5.82 -12.18
N GLN A 43 -4.81 -4.61 -11.92
CA GLN A 43 -5.75 -3.96 -12.85
C GLN A 43 -5.07 -3.03 -13.86
N GLU A 44 -3.78 -2.74 -13.68
CA GLU A 44 -3.04 -1.77 -14.50
C GLU A 44 -1.86 -2.39 -15.25
N LEU A 45 -1.68 -3.71 -15.16
CA LEU A 45 -0.63 -4.42 -15.89
C LEU A 45 -1.11 -4.88 -17.26
N ILE A 46 -0.31 -4.58 -18.28
CA ILE A 46 -0.60 -4.94 -19.66
C ILE A 46 -0.07 -6.37 -19.91
N PRO A 47 -0.82 -7.25 -20.59
CA PRO A 47 -0.30 -8.56 -20.99
C PRO A 47 1.04 -8.42 -21.73
N GLY A 48 2.07 -9.13 -21.26
CA GLY A 48 3.44 -9.06 -21.79
C GLY A 48 4.38 -8.09 -21.07
N GLU A 49 3.87 -7.31 -20.11
CA GLU A 49 4.69 -6.46 -19.26
C GLU A 49 5.44 -7.30 -18.21
N ASP A 50 6.72 -7.01 -18.00
CA ASP A 50 7.47 -7.57 -16.88
C ASP A 50 6.87 -7.04 -15.57
N TRP A 51 6.24 -7.95 -14.83
CA TRP A 51 5.55 -7.65 -13.59
C TRP A 51 6.47 -7.03 -12.53
N ALA A 52 7.66 -7.60 -12.32
CA ALA A 52 8.58 -7.09 -11.30
C ALA A 52 9.02 -5.66 -11.63
N ARG A 53 9.24 -5.38 -12.92
CA ARG A 53 9.56 -4.02 -13.37
C ARG A 53 8.39 -3.07 -13.17
N ALA A 54 7.16 -3.53 -13.37
CA ALA A 54 5.97 -2.72 -13.23
C ALA A 54 5.64 -2.38 -11.78
N ILE A 55 5.75 -3.34 -10.86
CA ILE A 55 5.68 -3.08 -9.41
C ILE A 55 6.72 -2.04 -9.01
N ARG A 56 7.99 -2.22 -9.38
CA ARG A 56 9.04 -1.25 -9.02
C ARG A 56 8.74 0.16 -9.56
N ARG A 57 8.16 0.28 -10.75
CA ARG A 57 7.71 1.58 -11.29
C ARG A 57 6.55 2.16 -10.47
N ALA A 58 5.56 1.35 -10.13
CA ALA A 58 4.40 1.78 -9.37
C ALA A 58 4.77 2.19 -7.95
N VAL A 59 5.64 1.42 -7.28
CA VAL A 59 6.20 1.75 -5.97
C VAL A 59 6.95 3.08 -6.01
N ARG A 60 7.86 3.30 -6.99
CA ARG A 60 8.58 4.57 -7.12
C ARG A 60 7.71 5.79 -7.41
N ARG A 61 6.53 5.58 -8.03
CA ARG A 61 5.58 6.66 -8.33
C ARG A 61 4.64 6.96 -7.17
N ALA A 62 4.45 6.00 -6.26
CA ALA A 62 3.58 6.19 -5.12
C ALA A 62 4.20 7.18 -4.12
N ASP A 63 3.34 7.97 -3.50
CA ASP A 63 3.72 8.79 -2.35
C ASP A 63 3.90 7.92 -1.10
N VAL A 64 3.15 6.81 -1.03
CA VAL A 64 3.18 5.84 0.05
C VAL A 64 2.74 4.46 -0.39
N VAL A 65 3.33 3.43 0.22
CA VAL A 65 3.01 2.03 0.02
C VAL A 65 2.35 1.47 1.28
N LEU A 66 1.17 0.89 1.12
CA LEU A 66 0.54 0.05 2.16
C LEU A 66 0.88 -1.41 1.91
N VAL A 67 1.67 -2.00 2.81
CA VAL A 67 1.93 -3.44 2.81
C VAL A 67 0.84 -4.12 3.61
N CYS A 68 -0.15 -4.68 2.91
CA CYS A 68 -1.32 -5.29 3.51
C CYS A 68 -1.03 -6.74 3.90
N LEU A 69 -1.06 -7.02 5.20
CA LEU A 69 -0.70 -8.28 5.81
C LEU A 69 -1.95 -9.08 6.21
N SER A 70 -1.96 -10.35 5.85
CA SER A 70 -2.91 -11.37 6.27
C SER A 70 -2.15 -12.65 6.63
N LYS A 71 -2.80 -13.65 7.24
CA LYS A 71 -2.18 -14.96 7.48
C LYS A 71 -1.67 -15.56 6.18
N ASP A 72 -2.42 -15.42 5.09
CA ASP A 72 -2.01 -15.86 3.75
C ASP A 72 -0.76 -15.14 3.25
N SER A 73 -0.68 -13.81 3.39
CA SER A 73 0.44 -13.03 2.88
C SER A 73 1.76 -13.30 3.62
N VAL A 74 1.68 -13.67 4.91
CA VAL A 74 2.86 -13.85 5.76
C VAL A 74 3.34 -15.30 5.82
N THR A 75 2.45 -16.28 5.64
CA THR A 75 2.81 -17.71 5.70
C THR A 75 3.19 -18.31 4.36
N LYS A 76 2.65 -17.79 3.24
CA LYS A 76 2.94 -18.34 1.92
C LYS A 76 4.31 -17.87 1.43
N ALA A 77 5.25 -18.81 1.41
CA ALA A 77 6.46 -18.66 0.62
C ALA A 77 6.08 -18.55 -0.87
N GLY A 78 6.66 -17.58 -1.57
CA GLY A 78 6.40 -17.37 -2.99
C GLY A 78 6.32 -15.89 -3.36
N TYR A 79 5.44 -15.60 -4.31
CA TYR A 79 5.39 -14.32 -5.02
C TYR A 79 5.21 -13.09 -4.11
N VAL A 80 4.28 -13.16 -3.15
CA VAL A 80 3.99 -12.05 -2.22
C VAL A 80 5.20 -11.68 -1.36
N GLN A 81 5.98 -12.66 -0.90
CA GLN A 81 7.22 -12.41 -0.16
C GLN A 81 8.30 -11.75 -1.03
N ARG A 82 8.32 -12.05 -2.33
CA ARG A 82 9.18 -11.37 -3.30
C ARG A 82 8.73 -9.93 -3.50
N GLU A 83 7.44 -9.68 -3.66
CA GLU A 83 6.89 -8.33 -3.83
C GLU A 83 7.12 -7.46 -2.59
N ILE A 84 6.86 -7.99 -1.39
CA ILE A 84 7.16 -7.29 -0.13
C ILE A 84 8.64 -6.93 -0.06
N ARG A 85 9.52 -7.84 -0.52
CA ARG A 85 10.96 -7.57 -0.58
C ARG A 85 11.28 -6.46 -1.57
N ASP A 86 10.76 -6.53 -2.81
CA ASP A 86 10.96 -5.50 -3.83
C ASP A 86 10.45 -4.12 -3.36
N VAL A 87 9.28 -4.07 -2.69
CA VAL A 87 8.74 -2.84 -2.09
C VAL A 87 9.70 -2.28 -1.06
N LEU A 88 10.19 -3.13 -0.16
CA LEU A 88 11.09 -2.70 0.91
C LEU A 88 12.47 -2.31 0.38
N ASP A 89 12.95 -2.94 -0.68
CA ASP A 89 14.21 -2.57 -1.31
C ASP A 89 14.10 -1.17 -1.96
N VAL A 90 12.97 -0.84 -2.60
CA VAL A 90 12.71 0.53 -3.07
C VAL A 90 12.50 1.51 -1.91
N ALA A 91 11.95 1.05 -0.79
CA ALA A 91 11.82 1.88 0.41
C ALA A 91 13.18 2.23 1.03
N ASP A 92 14.12 1.30 1.00
CA ASP A 92 15.49 1.52 1.48
C ASP A 92 16.27 2.52 0.56
N GLU A 93 15.78 2.82 -0.65
CA GLU A 93 16.29 3.89 -1.53
C GLU A 93 15.71 5.29 -1.20
N GLN A 94 14.71 5.38 -0.31
CA GLN A 94 14.09 6.64 0.08
C GLN A 94 14.86 7.32 1.24
N PRO A 95 14.71 8.64 1.44
CA PRO A 95 15.27 9.32 2.61
C PRO A 95 14.83 8.66 3.92
N GLU A 96 15.70 8.59 4.93
CA GLU A 96 15.43 7.88 6.19
C GLU A 96 14.16 8.37 6.92
N ASP A 97 13.83 9.66 6.81
CA ASP A 97 12.65 10.27 7.44
C ASP A 97 11.36 10.17 6.60
N ALA A 98 11.42 9.52 5.44
CA ALA A 98 10.27 9.34 4.57
C ALA A 98 9.30 8.29 5.14
N ILE A 99 8.05 8.71 5.42
CA ILE A 99 6.95 7.76 5.63
C ILE A 99 6.53 7.19 4.27
N PHE A 100 7.29 6.21 3.79
CA PHE A 100 7.07 5.60 2.48
C PHE A 100 6.39 4.24 2.56
N VAL A 101 6.58 3.49 3.65
CA VAL A 101 5.94 2.18 3.86
C VAL A 101 5.15 2.19 5.16
N ILE A 102 3.88 1.80 5.07
CA ILE A 102 3.01 1.57 6.23
C ILE A 102 2.54 0.12 6.19
N PRO A 103 2.97 -0.74 7.13
CA PRO A 103 2.40 -2.07 7.28
C PRO A 103 0.95 -1.98 7.79
N VAL A 104 0.06 -2.76 7.18
CA VAL A 104 -1.38 -2.73 7.46
C VAL A 104 -1.90 -4.15 7.65
N ARG A 105 -2.27 -4.54 8.87
CA ARG A 105 -2.82 -5.87 9.14
C ARG A 105 -4.32 -5.90 8.85
N LEU A 106 -4.72 -6.73 7.89
CA LEU A 106 -6.12 -6.97 7.51
C LEU A 106 -6.83 -7.87 8.53
N GLU A 107 -6.06 -8.71 9.22
CA GLU A 107 -6.48 -9.61 10.29
C GLU A 107 -5.31 -9.86 11.26
N GLU A 108 -5.55 -10.63 12.32
CA GLU A 108 -4.48 -11.00 13.23
C GLU A 108 -3.50 -12.00 12.57
N CYS A 109 -2.29 -11.51 12.24
CA CYS A 109 -1.18 -12.27 11.69
C CYS A 109 0.18 -11.78 12.21
N ASP A 110 1.25 -12.55 12.06
CA ASP A 110 2.59 -12.09 12.40
C ASP A 110 3.06 -10.98 11.46
N VAL A 111 3.92 -10.09 11.95
CA VAL A 111 4.56 -9.04 11.13
C VAL A 111 5.94 -9.52 10.71
N PRO A 112 6.27 -9.54 9.40
CA PRO A 112 7.61 -9.89 8.91
C PRO A 112 8.71 -9.05 9.55
N GLU A 113 9.88 -9.64 9.81
CA GLU A 113 10.97 -9.02 10.59
C GLU A 113 11.37 -7.61 10.09
N ARG A 114 11.54 -7.45 8.76
CA ARG A 114 11.87 -6.15 8.17
C ARG A 114 10.82 -5.07 8.44
N LEU A 115 9.55 -5.45 8.63
CA LEU A 115 8.45 -4.52 8.88
C LEU A 115 8.25 -4.25 10.38
N LYS A 116 8.83 -5.05 11.29
CA LYS A 116 8.68 -4.85 12.75
C LYS A 116 9.28 -3.53 13.25
N ARG A 117 10.25 -2.98 12.52
CA ARG A 117 10.84 -1.66 12.82
C ARG A 117 9.89 -0.49 12.52
N LEU A 118 8.86 -0.72 11.73
CA LEU A 118 7.88 0.29 11.32
C LEU A 118 6.64 0.19 12.20
N HIS A 119 6.02 1.33 12.50
CA HIS A 119 4.68 1.31 13.10
C HIS A 119 3.66 0.78 12.10
N TRP A 120 2.80 -0.14 12.53
CA TRP A 120 1.73 -0.71 11.71
C TRP A 120 0.34 -0.30 12.19
N VAL A 121 -0.64 -0.51 11.31
CA VAL A 121 -2.07 -0.31 11.61
C VAL A 121 -2.82 -1.63 11.54
N ASP A 122 -3.57 -1.95 12.59
CA ASP A 122 -4.53 -3.06 12.59
C ASP A 122 -5.88 -2.58 12.04
N LEU A 123 -6.21 -2.88 10.78
CA LEU A 123 -7.48 -2.45 10.15
C LEU A 123 -8.71 -3.18 10.69
N TYR A 124 -8.53 -4.38 11.24
CA TYR A 124 -9.61 -5.17 11.85
C TYR A 124 -10.01 -4.66 13.24
N ARG A 125 -9.25 -3.74 13.85
CA ARG A 125 -9.57 -3.13 15.15
C ARG A 125 -10.42 -1.86 14.98
N ARG A 126 -11.24 -1.56 15.99
CA ARG A 126 -12.02 -0.32 16.05
C ARG A 126 -11.08 0.89 15.95
N GLY A 127 -11.39 1.81 15.03
CA GLY A 127 -10.58 3.01 14.78
C GLY A 127 -9.32 2.78 13.93
N GLY A 128 -9.01 1.54 13.53
CA GLY A 128 -7.84 1.23 12.69
C GLY A 128 -7.81 2.05 11.40
N TYR A 129 -8.93 2.10 10.69
CA TYR A 129 -9.03 2.91 9.46
C TYR A 129 -8.82 4.41 9.70
N SER A 130 -9.37 4.96 10.79
CA SER A 130 -9.20 6.38 11.11
C SER A 130 -7.73 6.72 11.38
N ARG A 131 -6.99 5.81 12.04
CA ARG A 131 -5.54 5.96 12.23
C ARG A 131 -4.77 5.88 10.92
N LEU A 132 -5.13 4.95 10.04
CA LEU A 132 -4.54 4.87 8.70
C LEU A 132 -4.77 6.15 7.91
N LEU A 133 -6.02 6.64 7.89
CA LEU A 133 -6.36 7.86 7.17
C LEU A 133 -5.61 9.07 7.72
N ALA A 134 -5.53 9.21 9.05
CA ALA A 134 -4.75 10.26 9.71
C ALA A 134 -3.27 10.21 9.31
N ALA A 135 -2.67 9.02 9.23
CA ALA A 135 -1.29 8.91 8.74
C ALA A 135 -1.16 9.32 7.27
N LEU A 136 -2.10 8.91 6.42
CA LEU A 136 -2.05 9.17 4.97
C LEU A 136 -2.23 10.65 4.62
N ILE A 137 -3.02 11.42 5.38
CA ILE A 137 -3.23 12.85 5.10
C ILE A 137 -2.05 13.73 5.51
N GLU A 138 -1.18 13.25 6.39
CA GLU A 138 0.04 13.94 6.83
C GLU A 138 1.20 13.75 5.83
N ILE A 139 1.07 12.80 4.89
CA ILE A 139 2.11 12.53 3.90
C ILE A 139 2.13 13.66 2.87
N PRO A 140 3.27 14.37 2.69
CA PRO A 140 3.38 15.42 1.69
C PRO A 140 3.31 14.83 0.27
N ASN A 141 2.58 15.49 -0.63
CA ASN A 141 2.47 15.10 -2.04
C ASN A 141 3.84 15.28 -2.72
N ARG A 142 4.40 14.22 -3.32
CA ARG A 142 5.77 14.21 -3.88
C ARG A 142 5.83 14.55 -5.37
N ARG A 143 4.78 15.12 -5.95
CA ARG A 143 4.77 15.51 -7.37
C ARG A 143 5.71 16.71 -7.62
N VAL A 144 6.91 16.40 -8.14
CA VAL A 144 7.82 17.33 -8.83
C VAL A 144 7.44 17.41 -10.30
#